data_AF-A5KV71-F1
#
_entry.id   AF-A5KV71-F1
#
_cell.length_a   1.000
_cell.length_b   1.000
_cell.length_c   1.000
_cell.angle_alpha   90.00
_cell.angle_beta   90.00
_cell.angle_gamma   90.00
#
_symmetry.space_group_name_H-M   'P 1'
#
loop_
_entity.id
_entity.type
_entity.pdbx_description
1 polymer ?
#
loop_
_entity_poly.entity_id
_entity_poly.type
_entity_poly.pdbx_seq_one_letter_code
_entity_poly.pdbx_strand_id
1 'polypeptide(L)'
;MKYLSHYIQDKQTQAFNEAGAFFAFSTKQFDEAKKEGVKYASLGMGLICPVDNAKQLMTSLDSIAQEGIAEDIEENGKKSIIRRELFNHECFYTNDICDCVEKLEGYGISYDEVYEVFNHIRKTEDVY
;
A
#
# COMPACT_ATOMS: atom_id res chain seq x y z
N MET A 1 3.58 -2.03 -16.25
CA MET A 1 2.99 -2.98 -15.29
C MET A 1 2.10 -2.19 -14.35
N LYS A 2 0.94 -2.71 -13.97
CA LYS A 2 0.12 -2.09 -12.93
C LYS A 2 0.86 -2.14 -11.58
N TYR A 3 0.48 -1.25 -10.68
CA TYR A 3 0.87 -1.31 -9.26
C TYR A 3 -0.35 -1.75 -8.44
N LEU A 4 -0.14 -2.19 -7.19
CA LEU A 4 -1.21 -2.56 -6.27
C LEU A 4 -2.36 -1.53 -6.23
N SER A 5 -2.03 -0.23 -6.26
CA SER A 5 -3.02 0.86 -6.28
C SER A 5 -4.05 0.73 -7.40
N HIS A 6 -3.66 0.22 -8.57
CA HIS A 6 -4.57 0.04 -9.71
C HIS A 6 -5.62 -1.05 -9.45
N TYR A 7 -5.35 -2.00 -8.55
CA TYR A 7 -6.28 -3.05 -8.17
C TYR A 7 -7.20 -2.62 -7.02
N ILE A 8 -6.72 -1.74 -6.13
CA ILE A 8 -7.39 -1.48 -4.86
C ILE A 8 -8.05 -0.09 -4.75
N GLN A 9 -7.64 0.90 -5.56
CA GLN A 9 -8.01 2.30 -5.36
C GLN A 9 -9.53 2.51 -5.34
N ASP A 10 -10.27 1.88 -6.25
CA ASP A 10 -11.72 2.06 -6.35
C ASP A 10 -12.43 1.43 -5.14
N LYS A 11 -12.06 0.20 -4.77
CA LYS A 11 -12.58 -0.50 -3.59
C LYS A 11 -12.25 0.27 -2.29
N GLN A 12 -11.03 0.79 -2.16
CA GLN A 12 -10.63 1.61 -1.00
C GLN A 12 -11.45 2.90 -0.93
N THR A 13 -11.63 3.59 -2.05
CA THR A 13 -12.43 4.83 -2.11
C THR A 13 -13.88 4.56 -1.68
N GLN A 14 -14.47 3.46 -2.16
CA GLN A 14 -15.80 3.04 -1.74
C GLN A 14 -15.86 2.76 -0.23
N ALA A 15 -14.90 2.01 0.31
CA ALA A 15 -14.83 1.70 1.74
C ALA A 15 -14.72 2.96 2.61
N PHE A 16 -13.93 3.96 2.18
CA PHE A 16 -13.84 5.25 2.88
C PHE A 16 -15.20 5.96 2.91
N ASN A 17 -15.88 6.03 1.76
CA ASN A 17 -17.17 6.69 1.65
C ASN A 17 -18.24 6.01 2.52
N GLU A 18 -18.30 4.67 2.50
CA GLU A 18 -19.24 3.89 3.30
C GLU A 18 -19.00 4.05 4.81
N ALA A 19 -17.74 4.11 5.23
CA ALA A 19 -17.37 4.35 6.63
C ALA A 19 -17.60 5.81 7.08
N GLY A 20 -17.87 6.73 6.15
CA GLY A 20 -17.91 8.17 6.42
C GLY A 20 -16.54 8.74 6.77
N ALA A 21 -15.47 8.11 6.29
CA ALA A 21 -14.09 8.53 6.48
C ALA A 21 -13.69 9.62 5.48
N PHE A 22 -12.73 10.44 5.87
CA PHE A 22 -12.19 11.51 5.03
C PHE A 22 -10.74 11.80 5.39
N PHE A 23 -10.04 12.52 4.52
CA PHE A 23 -8.66 12.94 4.77
C PHE A 23 -8.61 14.37 5.30
N ALA A 24 -7.86 14.58 6.39
CA ALA A 24 -7.56 15.91 6.92
C ALA A 24 -6.12 15.98 7.45
N PHE A 25 -5.39 17.00 6.99
CA PHE A 25 -4.00 17.28 7.38
C PHE A 25 -3.88 18.59 8.19
N SER A 26 -5.02 19.21 8.51
CA SER A 26 -5.12 20.43 9.30
C SER A 26 -6.44 20.47 10.06
N THR A 27 -6.48 21.26 11.14
CA THR A 27 -7.71 21.49 11.93
C THR A 27 -8.83 22.05 11.06
N LYS A 28 -8.52 22.95 10.13
CA LYS A 28 -9.50 23.55 9.21
C LYS A 28 -10.19 22.49 8.35
N GLN A 29 -9.43 21.60 7.72
CA GLN A 29 -10.00 20.51 6.90
C GLN A 29 -10.85 19.56 7.73
N PHE A 30 -10.43 19.27 8.97
CA PHE A 30 -11.22 18.46 9.88
C PHE A 30 -12.54 19.14 10.26
N ASP A 31 -12.50 20.42 10.61
CA ASP A 31 -13.69 21.18 11.00
C ASP A 31 -14.69 21.37 9.85
N GLU A 32 -14.20 21.47 8.61
CA GLU A 32 -15.04 21.55 7.40
C GLU A 32 -15.72 20.20 7.06
N ALA A 33 -15.05 19.08 7.33
CA ALA A 33 -15.54 17.75 6.97
C ALA A 33 -16.34 17.03 8.08
N LYS A 34 -16.08 17.35 9.35
CA LYS A 34 -16.73 16.67 10.49
C LYS A 34 -18.23 16.96 10.54
N LYS A 35 -18.98 15.99 11.05
CA LYS A 35 -20.40 16.15 11.38
C LYS A 35 -20.54 16.47 12.87
N GLU A 36 -21.41 17.44 13.20
CA GLU A 36 -21.70 17.77 14.60
C GLU A 36 -22.23 16.54 15.36
N GLY A 37 -21.78 16.38 16.61
CA GLY A 37 -22.19 15.26 17.47
C GLY A 37 -21.51 13.92 17.18
N VAL A 38 -20.72 13.79 16.09
CA VAL A 38 -19.98 12.56 15.78
C VAL A 38 -18.58 12.61 16.37
N LYS A 39 -18.15 11.50 16.99
CA LYS A 39 -16.78 11.33 17.46
C LYS A 39 -15.93 10.67 16.38
N TYR A 40 -14.71 11.17 16.22
CA TYR A 40 -13.78 10.72 15.19
C TYR A 40 -12.48 10.21 15.81
N ALA A 41 -11.88 9.23 15.14
CA ALA A 41 -10.53 8.74 15.39
C ALA A 41 -9.63 9.04 14.19
N SER A 42 -8.36 9.31 14.46
CA SER A 42 -7.32 9.31 13.43
C SER A 42 -6.79 7.89 13.26
N LEU A 43 -6.78 7.41 12.03
CA LEU A 43 -6.24 6.09 11.65
C LEU A 43 -4.82 6.20 11.06
N GLY A 44 -4.18 7.37 11.18
CA GLY A 44 -2.86 7.65 10.62
C GLY A 44 -2.93 8.16 9.17
N MET A 45 -1.80 8.67 8.67
CA MET A 45 -1.66 9.19 7.29
C MET A 45 -2.73 10.20 6.85
N GLY A 46 -3.32 10.93 7.81
CA GLY A 46 -4.39 11.90 7.57
C GLY A 46 -5.79 11.30 7.42
N LEU A 47 -5.96 9.98 7.53
CA LEU A 47 -7.27 9.33 7.46
C LEU A 47 -8.03 9.48 8.79
N ILE A 48 -9.21 10.10 8.72
CA ILE A 48 -10.11 10.33 9.83
C ILE A 48 -11.39 9.53 9.63
N CYS A 49 -11.86 8.82 10.64
CA CYS A 49 -13.04 7.96 10.57
C CYS A 49 -13.91 8.09 11.83
N PRO A 50 -15.25 8.04 11.72
CA PRO A 50 -16.12 7.89 12.89
C PRO A 50 -15.68 6.70 13.75
N VAL A 51 -15.63 6.90 15.08
CA VAL A 51 -15.12 5.87 16.02
C VAL A 51 -15.86 4.55 15.88
N ASP A 52 -17.18 4.60 15.67
CA ASP A 52 -18.04 3.42 15.57
C ASP A 52 -17.75 2.59 14.30
N ASN A 53 -17.20 3.22 13.25
CA ASN A 53 -16.90 2.57 11.97
C ASN A 53 -15.42 2.21 11.79
N ALA A 54 -14.52 2.77 12.63
CA ALA A 54 -13.07 2.66 12.48
C ALA A 54 -12.58 1.20 12.38
N LYS A 55 -13.08 0.32 13.27
CA LYS A 55 -12.67 -1.09 13.28
C LYS A 55 -13.08 -1.82 12.00
N GLN A 56 -14.31 -1.59 11.55
CA GLN A 56 -14.82 -2.20 10.31
C GLN A 56 -14.04 -1.71 9.10
N LEU A 57 -13.76 -0.40 9.03
CA LEU A 57 -12.98 0.17 7.93
C LEU A 57 -11.59 -0.48 7.85
N MET A 58 -10.87 -0.62 8.97
CA MET A 58 -9.56 -1.28 8.96
C MET A 58 -9.63 -2.72 8.44
N THR A 59 -10.62 -3.51 8.90
CA THR A 59 -10.83 -4.88 8.39
C THR A 59 -11.12 -4.90 6.88
N SER A 60 -11.93 -3.96 6.38
CA SER A 60 -12.21 -3.85 4.95
C SER A 60 -10.96 -3.50 4.15
N LEU A 61 -10.14 -2.55 4.62
CA LEU A 61 -8.91 -2.15 3.95
C LEU A 61 -7.89 -3.29 3.90
N ASP A 62 -7.78 -4.07 4.98
CA ASP A 62 -6.93 -5.26 5.01
C ASP A 62 -7.39 -6.30 3.97
N SER A 63 -8.69 -6.60 3.92
CA SER A 63 -9.25 -7.53 2.91
C SER A 63 -9.00 -7.05 1.49
N ILE A 64 -9.26 -5.76 1.22
CA ILE A 64 -9.04 -5.15 -0.10
C ILE A 64 -7.55 -5.25 -0.51
N ALA A 65 -6.63 -5.01 0.43
CA ALA A 65 -5.20 -5.14 0.15
C ALA A 65 -4.82 -6.59 -0.18
N GLN A 66 -5.31 -7.57 0.60
CA GLN A 66 -5.05 -8.99 0.35
C GLN A 66 -5.61 -9.47 -1.00
N GLU A 67 -6.82 -9.05 -1.36
CA GLU A 67 -7.41 -9.32 -2.67
C GLU A 67 -6.58 -8.71 -3.80
N GLY A 68 -6.21 -7.43 -3.69
CA GLY A 68 -5.39 -6.75 -4.70
C GLY A 68 -4.00 -7.36 -4.86
N ILE A 69 -3.39 -7.83 -3.77
CA ILE A 69 -2.12 -8.56 -3.79
C ILE A 69 -2.27 -9.88 -4.56
N ALA A 70 -3.35 -10.62 -4.31
CA ALA A 70 -3.61 -11.87 -5.01
C ALA A 70 -3.81 -11.63 -6.52
N GLU A 71 -4.56 -10.60 -6.90
CA GLU A 71 -4.76 -10.19 -8.29
C GLU A 71 -3.44 -9.75 -8.96
N ASP A 72 -2.60 -8.96 -8.29
CA ASP A 72 -1.29 -8.54 -8.81
C ASP A 72 -0.36 -9.75 -9.03
N ILE A 73 -0.31 -10.69 -8.06
CA ILE A 73 0.47 -11.92 -8.18
C ILE A 73 -0.04 -12.80 -9.33
N GLU A 74 -1.35 -12.93 -9.51
CA GLU A 74 -1.95 -13.70 -10.60
C GLU A 74 -1.62 -13.10 -11.97
N GLU A 75 -1.71 -11.77 -12.12
CA GLU A 75 -1.48 -11.09 -13.39
C GLU A 75 0.02 -10.98 -13.74
N ASN A 76 0.87 -10.63 -12.78
CA ASN A 76 2.26 -10.22 -13.04
C ASN A 76 3.30 -11.25 -12.59
N GLY A 77 2.96 -12.10 -11.63
CA GLY A 77 3.88 -13.04 -10.99
C GLY A 77 4.91 -12.37 -10.08
N LYS A 78 5.33 -13.09 -9.03
CA LYS A 78 6.23 -12.57 -7.98
C LYS A 78 7.53 -11.97 -8.50
N LYS A 79 8.21 -12.61 -9.46
CA LYS A 79 9.51 -12.12 -9.98
C LYS A 79 9.39 -10.76 -10.68
N SER A 80 8.33 -10.56 -11.46
CA SER A 80 8.10 -9.30 -12.16
C SER A 80 7.73 -8.18 -11.19
N ILE A 81 6.95 -8.51 -10.15
CA ILE A 81 6.63 -7.60 -9.04
C ILE A 81 7.89 -7.19 -8.28
N ILE A 82 8.74 -8.14 -7.88
CA ILE A 82 10.02 -7.84 -7.20
C ILE A 82 10.87 -6.89 -8.06
N ARG A 83 11.00 -7.18 -9.36
CA ARG A 83 11.71 -6.30 -10.28
C ARG A 83 11.10 -4.89 -10.28
N ARG A 84 9.78 -4.78 -10.43
CA ARG A 84 9.06 -3.49 -10.43
C ARG A 84 9.40 -2.69 -9.16
N GLU A 85 9.31 -3.29 -7.98
CA GLU A 85 9.57 -2.61 -6.72
C GLU A 85 11.05 -2.25 -6.51
N LEU A 86 12.00 -3.11 -6.91
CA LEU A 86 13.44 -2.80 -6.84
C LEU A 86 13.81 -1.54 -7.63
N PHE A 87 13.19 -1.31 -8.79
CA PHE A 87 13.37 -0.08 -9.57
C PHE A 87 12.61 1.12 -8.99
N ASN A 88 11.50 0.89 -8.29
CA ASN A 88 10.68 1.93 -7.68
C ASN A 88 11.31 2.51 -6.40
N HIS A 89 12.09 1.71 -5.68
CA HIS A 89 12.68 2.05 -4.38
C HIS A 89 14.18 2.41 -4.45
N GLU A 90 14.69 2.77 -5.63
CA GLU A 90 16.10 3.18 -5.84
C GLU A 90 17.15 2.17 -5.33
N CYS A 91 16.78 0.90 -5.16
CA CYS A 91 17.59 -0.11 -4.49
C CYS A 91 18.96 -0.32 -5.15
N PHE A 92 19.07 -0.10 -6.46
CA PHE A 92 20.34 -0.23 -7.20
C PHE A 92 21.29 0.94 -6.96
N TYR A 93 20.74 2.14 -6.74
CA TYR A 93 21.52 3.35 -6.44
C TYR A 93 22.03 3.34 -4.99
N THR A 94 21.17 2.98 -4.04
CA THR A 94 21.50 2.91 -2.61
C THR A 94 22.24 1.62 -2.25
N ASN A 95 22.14 0.59 -3.10
CA ASN A 95 22.56 -0.78 -2.82
C ASN A 95 21.89 -1.36 -1.55
N ASP A 96 20.67 -0.92 -1.27
CA ASP A 96 19.84 -1.37 -0.14
C ASP A 96 18.46 -1.84 -0.65
N ILE A 97 18.04 -3.03 -0.23
CA ILE A 97 16.76 -3.64 -0.62
C ILE A 97 15.71 -3.61 0.49
N CYS A 98 16.01 -3.07 1.68
CA CYS A 98 15.12 -3.15 2.84
C CYS A 98 13.75 -2.52 2.56
N ASP A 99 13.70 -1.33 1.95
CA ASP A 99 12.44 -0.67 1.56
C ASP A 99 11.58 -1.55 0.64
N CYS A 100 12.20 -2.25 -0.31
CA CYS A 100 11.51 -3.17 -1.22
C CYS A 100 10.98 -4.41 -0.47
N VAL A 101 11.77 -4.96 0.46
CA VAL A 101 11.38 -6.11 1.28
C VAL A 101 10.20 -5.76 2.19
N GLU A 102 10.26 -4.63 2.90
CA GLU A 102 9.16 -4.14 3.74
C GLU A 102 7.88 -3.92 2.91
N LYS A 103 8.03 -3.36 1.70
CA LYS A 103 6.89 -3.14 0.81
C LYS A 103 6.22 -4.43 0.34
N LEU A 104 7.00 -5.51 0.22
CA LEU A 104 6.55 -6.81 -0.29
C LEU A 104 6.20 -7.82 0.82
N GLU A 105 6.28 -7.45 2.10
CA GLU A 105 5.93 -8.35 3.22
C GLU A 105 4.51 -8.91 3.09
N GLY A 106 3.54 -8.06 2.73
CA GLY A 106 2.15 -8.47 2.50
C GLY A 106 1.96 -9.45 1.33
N TYR A 107 2.92 -9.54 0.41
CA TYR A 107 2.89 -10.48 -0.72
C TYR A 107 3.37 -11.89 -0.35
N GLY A 108 3.83 -12.09 0.90
CA GLY A 108 4.51 -13.33 1.29
C GLY A 108 5.74 -13.60 0.43
N ILE A 109 6.49 -12.54 0.11
CA ILE A 109 7.76 -12.59 -0.59
C ILE A 109 8.86 -12.37 0.46
N SER A 110 9.77 -13.32 0.54
CA SER A 110 10.87 -13.31 1.50
C SER A 110 12.01 -12.37 1.10
N TYR A 111 12.84 -11.99 2.07
CA TYR A 111 14.08 -11.27 1.82
C TYR A 111 14.96 -11.97 0.77
N ASP A 112 15.12 -13.30 0.90
CA ASP A 112 15.96 -14.09 -0.01
C ASP A 112 15.45 -14.04 -1.46
N GLU A 113 14.14 -14.13 -1.67
CA GLU A 113 13.54 -13.97 -3.01
C GLU A 113 13.84 -12.59 -3.62
N VAL A 114 13.75 -11.51 -2.83
CA VAL A 114 14.08 -10.16 -3.30
C VAL A 114 15.57 -10.03 -3.61
N TYR A 115 16.43 -10.54 -2.72
CA TYR A 115 17.87 -10.48 -2.84
C TYR A 115 18.40 -11.27 -4.05
N GLU A 116 17.80 -12.43 -4.35
CA GLU A 116 18.12 -13.20 -5.54
C GLU A 116 17.84 -12.43 -6.84
N VAL A 117 16.67 -11.80 -6.95
CA VAL A 117 16.32 -10.99 -8.15
C VAL A 117 17.22 -9.76 -8.26
N PHE A 118 17.48 -9.07 -7.15
CA PHE A 118 18.38 -7.93 -7.11
C PHE A 118 19.78 -8.27 -7.62
N ASN A 119 20.38 -9.35 -7.10
CA ASN A 119 21.70 -9.81 -7.50
C ASN A 119 21.74 -10.33 -8.94
N HIS A 120 20.66 -10.95 -9.41
CA HIS A 120 20.56 -11.35 -10.80
C HIS A 120 20.66 -10.13 -11.72
N ILE A 121 19.80 -9.12 -11.49
CA ILE A 121 19.76 -7.89 -12.28
C ILE A 121 21.12 -7.19 -12.29
N ARG A 122 21.75 -7.01 -11.12
CA ARG A 122 23.09 -6.39 -11.01
C ARG A 122 24.19 -7.08 -11.82
N LYS A 123 24.03 -8.38 -12.08
CA LYS A 123 25.01 -9.16 -12.86
C LYS A 123 24.70 -9.16 -14.36
N THR A 124 23.46 -8.93 -14.74
CA THR A 124 22.99 -9.13 -16.12
C THR A 124 22.58 -7.85 -16.83
N GLU A 125 22.42 -6.74 -16.10
CA GLU A 125 21.89 -5.49 -16.61
C GLU A 125 22.72 -4.29 -16.16
N ASP A 126 22.66 -3.22 -16.95
CA ASP A 126 23.29 -1.95 -16.64
C ASP A 126 22.36 -1.12 -15.75
N VAL A 127 22.64 -1.13 -14.45
CA VAL A 127 21.83 -0.47 -13.40
C VAL A 127 22.64 0.59 -12.64
N TYR A 128 23.69 1.12 -13.29
CA TYR A 128 24.61 2.14 -12.76
C TYR A 128 24.74 3.35 -13.69
#